data_AF-A0ABD1AQ86-F1
#
_entry.id   AF-A0ABD1AQ86-F1
#
_cell.length_a   1.000
_cell.length_b   1.000
_cell.length_c   1.000
_cell.angle_alpha   90.00
_cell.angle_beta   90.00
_cell.angle_gamma   90.00
#
_symmetry.space_group_name_H-M   'P 1'
#
loop_
_entity.id
_entity.type
_entity.pdbx_description
1 polymer ?
#
loop_
_entity_poly.entity_id
_entity_poly.type
_entity_poly.pdbx_seq_one_letter_code
_entity_poly.pdbx_strand_id
1 'polypeptide(L)'
;MSVVGVKVSVCLYPSVALSSRDFSLPSSSLYHDRKILRLGSSVRVRCKSNGKRRTEPVLAVIESRVPELDSSSEPIQVFDGSTRLYISYTCPFAQRAWITRNYKGLQNKIELVPIDLKNRPAWYKEKVYTANKVPALEHNNRVIGESLDLIKYIDTNFQGPSLTPEGLEKQALADELLSYADSFSKAVRSTLNGDDNNSAETAFDYIEQALSKFNEGPFFLSQFSLVDVAYVPFIERFHLILKDVMNMDVTSGRPNLALWIQEMNKIEAYTETRQDPQELVERYKKRVQA
;
A
#
# COMPACT_ATOMS: atom_id res chain seq x y z
N MET A 1 -43.73 -11.41 -39.78
CA MET A 1 -42.63 -12.30 -39.40
C MET A 1 -41.35 -11.72 -39.97
N SER A 2 -40.64 -10.93 -39.17
CA SER A 2 -39.44 -10.20 -39.60
C SER A 2 -38.21 -10.91 -39.07
N VAL A 3 -37.37 -11.40 -39.99
CA VAL A 3 -36.06 -11.97 -39.69
C VAL A 3 -35.06 -10.82 -39.71
N VAL A 4 -34.60 -10.39 -38.53
CA VAL A 4 -33.53 -9.40 -38.39
C VAL A 4 -32.23 -10.15 -38.17
N GLY A 5 -31.37 -10.12 -39.20
CA GLY A 5 -30.03 -10.71 -39.16
C GLY A 5 -29.07 -9.88 -38.30
N VAL A 6 -28.37 -10.53 -37.37
CA VAL A 6 -27.33 -9.92 -36.54
C VAL A 6 -26.02 -9.93 -37.33
N LYS A 7 -25.50 -8.75 -37.67
CA LYS A 7 -24.12 -8.54 -38.14
C LYS A 7 -23.18 -8.63 -36.93
N VAL A 8 -22.23 -9.56 -36.96
CA VAL A 8 -21.10 -9.60 -36.02
C VAL A 8 -19.90 -8.94 -36.70
N SER A 9 -19.43 -7.84 -36.12
CA SER A 9 -18.18 -7.17 -36.52
C SER A 9 -17.01 -7.85 -35.80
N VAL A 10 -16.08 -8.42 -36.56
CA VAL A 10 -14.83 -8.97 -36.04
C VAL A 10 -13.75 -7.90 -36.23
N CYS A 11 -13.37 -7.21 -35.16
CA CYS A 11 -12.19 -6.35 -35.18
C CYS A 11 -10.93 -7.21 -35.14
N LEU A 12 -10.22 -7.24 -36.27
CA LEU A 12 -8.86 -7.77 -36.40
C LEU A 12 -7.88 -6.74 -35.80
N TYR A 13 -7.08 -7.17 -34.82
CA TYR A 13 -5.90 -6.41 -34.39
C TYR A 13 -4.77 -6.61 -35.41
N PRO A 14 -4.05 -5.55 -35.83
CA PRO A 14 -2.87 -5.71 -36.67
C PRO A 14 -1.69 -6.22 -35.84
N SER A 15 -1.13 -7.35 -36.27
CA SER A 15 0.14 -7.89 -35.80
C SER A 15 1.28 -6.96 -36.19
N VAL A 16 2.06 -6.49 -35.20
CA VAL A 16 3.32 -5.78 -35.43
C VAL A 16 4.39 -6.83 -35.77
N ALA A 17 4.88 -6.78 -37.01
CA ALA A 17 6.02 -7.55 -37.46
C ALA A 17 7.31 -6.85 -36.99
N LEU A 18 8.11 -7.53 -36.16
CA LEU A 18 9.46 -7.10 -35.82
C LEU A 18 10.47 -7.76 -36.76
N SER A 19 11.31 -6.91 -37.36
CA SER A 19 12.40 -7.24 -38.28
C SER A 19 13.50 -8.02 -37.57
N SER A 20 13.83 -9.21 -38.07
CA SER A 20 14.98 -10.01 -37.64
C SER A 20 16.27 -9.52 -38.31
N ARG A 21 17.18 -8.91 -37.52
CA ARG A 21 18.61 -8.88 -37.82
C ARG A 21 19.46 -9.04 -36.54
N ASP A 22 20.17 -10.16 -36.54
CA ASP A 22 21.54 -10.37 -36.09
C ASP A 22 21.89 -10.22 -34.60
N PHE A 23 21.77 -11.34 -33.87
CA PHE A 23 22.68 -11.66 -32.76
C PHE A 23 23.20 -13.10 -32.92
N SER A 24 24.48 -13.18 -33.26
CA SER A 24 25.29 -14.40 -33.27
C SER A 24 25.78 -14.73 -31.86
N LEU A 25 25.54 -15.96 -31.38
CA LEU A 25 26.22 -16.56 -30.24
C LEU A 25 26.85 -17.90 -30.66
N PRO A 26 28.06 -18.25 -30.17
CA PRO A 26 28.78 -19.43 -30.61
C PRO A 26 28.30 -20.72 -29.95
N SER A 27 28.50 -21.80 -30.71
CA SER A 27 28.11 -23.18 -30.46
C SER A 27 29.06 -23.96 -29.54
N SER A 28 28.51 -24.78 -28.65
CA SER A 28 28.90 -26.20 -28.38
C SER A 28 28.02 -26.73 -27.22
N SER A 29 26.95 -27.50 -27.49
CA SER A 29 26.86 -28.98 -27.45
C SER A 29 27.27 -29.57 -26.08
N LEU A 30 26.47 -30.34 -25.33
CA LEU A 30 25.81 -31.60 -25.70
C LEU A 30 24.70 -32.00 -24.69
N TYR A 31 23.56 -32.43 -25.23
CA TYR A 31 22.61 -33.49 -24.79
C TYR A 31 22.60 -34.00 -23.33
N HIS A 32 21.43 -33.93 -22.67
CA HIS A 32 20.65 -35.13 -22.31
C HIS A 32 19.16 -34.84 -22.04
N ASP A 33 18.35 -35.70 -22.66
CA ASP A 33 16.95 -36.09 -22.49
C ASP A 33 15.74 -35.13 -22.55
N ARG A 34 14.95 -35.42 -23.60
CA ARG A 34 13.62 -34.95 -23.92
C ARG A 34 12.57 -35.70 -23.09
N LYS A 35 11.58 -34.97 -22.58
CA LYS A 35 10.17 -35.38 -22.73
C LYS A 35 9.31 -34.15 -23.04
N ILE A 36 8.98 -34.04 -24.31
CA ILE A 36 7.96 -33.13 -24.86
C ILE A 36 6.60 -33.73 -24.49
N LEU A 37 5.86 -33.09 -23.59
CA LEU A 37 4.43 -33.38 -23.41
C LEU A 37 3.65 -32.65 -24.49
N ARG A 38 3.02 -33.44 -25.36
CA ARG A 38 2.14 -32.99 -26.44
C ARG A 38 0.90 -32.30 -25.87
N LEU A 39 0.59 -31.14 -26.43
CA LEU A 39 -0.68 -30.46 -26.31
C LEU A 39 -1.77 -31.31 -26.98
N GLY A 40 -2.78 -31.77 -26.23
CA GLY A 40 -3.84 -32.58 -26.81
C GLY A 40 -4.94 -32.99 -25.83
N SER A 41 -5.84 -32.06 -25.51
CA SER A 41 -7.30 -32.28 -25.48
C SER A 41 -8.00 -31.07 -24.84
N SER A 42 -8.81 -30.38 -25.64
CA SER A 42 -9.74 -29.35 -25.18
C SER A 42 -10.79 -30.00 -24.27
N VAL A 43 -10.68 -29.79 -22.96
CA VAL A 43 -11.77 -30.06 -22.02
C VAL A 43 -12.71 -28.85 -22.07
N ARG A 44 -13.83 -29.00 -22.81
CA ARG A 44 -14.93 -28.03 -22.77
C ARG A 44 -15.64 -28.11 -21.43
N VAL A 45 -15.32 -27.22 -20.51
CA VAL A 45 -16.18 -26.97 -19.34
C VAL A 45 -17.34 -26.09 -19.79
N ARG A 46 -18.52 -26.69 -19.86
CA ARG A 46 -19.79 -26.05 -20.21
C ARG A 46 -20.31 -25.30 -18.99
N CYS A 47 -19.97 -24.02 -18.84
CA CYS A 47 -20.53 -23.18 -17.78
C CYS A 47 -21.97 -22.78 -18.16
N LYS A 48 -22.97 -23.39 -17.51
CA LYS A 48 -24.36 -22.90 -17.57
C LYS A 48 -24.47 -21.66 -16.69
N SER A 49 -24.67 -20.50 -17.30
CA SER A 49 -25.00 -19.26 -16.61
C SER A 49 -26.43 -19.32 -16.07
N ASN A 50 -26.58 -19.34 -14.75
CA ASN A 50 -27.78 -18.85 -14.07
C ASN A 50 -27.45 -18.61 -12.59
N GLY A 51 -27.60 -17.37 -12.13
CA GLY A 51 -27.61 -17.03 -10.71
C GLY A 51 -26.70 -15.86 -10.34
N LYS A 52 -27.33 -14.73 -10.04
CA LYS A 52 -26.88 -13.59 -9.20
C LYS A 52 -25.35 -13.46 -9.00
N ARG A 53 -24.77 -12.40 -9.58
CA ARG A 53 -23.54 -11.81 -9.04
C ARG A 53 -23.82 -11.37 -7.61
N ARG A 54 -23.45 -12.20 -6.64
CA ARG A 54 -23.13 -11.73 -5.30
C ARG A 54 -21.81 -10.96 -5.45
N THR A 55 -21.87 -9.64 -5.36
CA THR A 55 -20.72 -8.86 -4.92
C THR A 55 -20.49 -9.27 -3.48
N GLU A 56 -19.65 -10.27 -3.25
CA GLU A 56 -19.08 -10.45 -1.92
C GLU A 56 -18.26 -9.19 -1.61
N PRO A 57 -18.34 -8.65 -0.38
CA PRO A 57 -17.43 -7.61 0.03
C PRO A 57 -16.00 -8.14 -0.11
N VAL A 58 -15.09 -7.30 -0.57
CA VAL A 58 -13.65 -7.61 -0.60
C VAL A 58 -13.18 -7.71 0.86
N LEU A 59 -13.42 -8.88 1.45
CA LEU A 59 -12.92 -9.38 2.72
C LEU A 59 -12.09 -10.62 2.41
N ALA A 60 -11.13 -10.44 1.50
CA ALA A 60 -10.04 -11.38 1.22
C ALA A 60 -8.77 -10.52 1.41
N VAL A 61 -7.82 -10.80 2.29
CA VAL A 61 -7.37 -12.04 2.92
C VAL A 61 -6.81 -11.66 4.30
N ILE A 62 -7.39 -12.14 5.41
CA ILE A 62 -6.79 -12.05 6.76
C ILE A 62 -5.99 -13.33 7.09
N GLU A 63 -6.10 -14.38 6.27
CA GLU A 63 -5.45 -15.66 6.51
C GLU A 63 -3.94 -15.61 6.21
N SER A 64 -3.15 -15.58 7.30
CA SER A 64 -1.70 -15.75 7.43
C SER A 64 -0.84 -14.52 7.80
N ARG A 65 -1.36 -13.60 8.62
CA ARG A 65 -0.48 -12.67 9.35
C ARG A 65 0.45 -13.43 10.29
N VAL A 66 1.72 -13.04 10.33
CA VAL A 66 2.67 -13.50 11.35
C VAL A 66 2.16 -13.05 12.72
N PRO A 67 2.16 -13.91 13.76
CA PRO A 67 1.73 -13.52 15.10
C PRO A 67 2.54 -12.35 15.67
N GLU A 68 1.89 -11.44 16.41
CA GLU A 68 2.59 -10.35 17.11
C GLU A 68 3.47 -10.90 18.24
N LEU A 69 4.67 -10.33 18.39
CA LEU A 69 5.57 -10.62 19.49
C LEU A 69 5.22 -9.76 20.70
N ASP A 70 5.15 -10.41 21.85
CA ASP A 70 4.77 -9.82 23.12
C ASP A 70 5.90 -9.93 24.17
N SER A 71 5.62 -9.55 25.42
CA SER A 71 6.59 -9.55 26.51
C SER A 71 7.15 -10.94 26.87
N SER A 72 6.47 -12.01 26.48
CA SER A 72 6.90 -13.39 26.69
C SER A 72 7.73 -13.95 25.53
N SER A 73 7.78 -13.24 24.41
CA SER A 73 8.46 -13.70 23.20
C SER A 73 9.97 -13.62 23.33
N GLU A 74 10.65 -14.70 22.94
CA GLU A 74 12.12 -14.77 22.98
C GLU A 74 12.76 -13.69 22.06
N PRO A 75 13.95 -13.16 22.43
CA PRO A 75 14.64 -12.19 21.61
C PRO A 75 15.05 -12.77 20.25
N ILE A 76 14.84 -11.98 19.19
CA ILE A 76 15.38 -12.29 17.86
C ILE A 76 16.87 -11.95 17.82
N GLN A 77 17.66 -12.75 17.12
CA GLN A 77 19.05 -12.43 16.84
C GLN A 77 19.12 -11.25 15.85
N VAL A 78 19.73 -10.15 16.31
CA VAL A 78 19.91 -8.92 15.51
C VAL A 78 21.25 -8.98 14.79
N PHE A 79 21.30 -8.42 13.59
CA PHE A 79 22.45 -8.32 12.69
C PHE A 79 23.01 -9.67 12.24
N ASP A 80 22.10 -10.63 12.00
CA ASP A 80 22.41 -11.94 11.42
C ASP A 80 22.46 -11.94 9.88
N GLY A 81 22.30 -10.77 9.26
CA GLY A 81 22.25 -10.58 7.82
C GLY A 81 20.84 -10.59 7.23
N SER A 82 19.81 -10.89 8.03
CA SER A 82 18.42 -10.76 7.60
C SER A 82 17.96 -9.31 7.65
N THR A 83 17.08 -8.93 6.72
CA THR A 83 16.43 -7.62 6.73
C THR A 83 15.06 -7.74 7.37
N ARG A 84 14.82 -6.97 8.44
CA ARG A 84 13.58 -7.05 9.23
C ARG A 84 12.92 -5.69 9.37
N LEU A 85 11.61 -5.65 9.12
CA LEU A 85 10.77 -4.49 9.37
C LEU A 85 9.93 -4.75 10.61
N TYR A 86 10.32 -4.11 11.71
CA TYR A 86 9.59 -4.13 12.97
C TYR A 86 8.38 -3.20 12.88
N ILE A 87 7.18 -3.76 13.06
CA ILE A 87 5.91 -3.05 12.89
C ILE A 87 4.99 -3.26 14.08
N SER A 88 3.88 -2.55 14.09
CA SER A 88 2.65 -3.03 14.71
C SER A 88 1.57 -2.94 13.64
N TYR A 89 0.73 -3.98 13.51
CA TYR A 89 -0.28 -4.04 12.45
C TYR A 89 -1.22 -2.83 12.45
N THR A 90 -1.40 -2.20 13.60
CA THR A 90 -2.34 -1.10 13.78
C THR A 90 -1.70 0.28 13.71
N CYS A 91 -0.37 0.36 13.62
CA CYS A 91 0.35 1.63 13.58
C CYS A 91 0.32 2.24 12.17
N PRO A 92 -0.29 3.42 11.95
CA PRO A 92 -0.35 4.04 10.63
C PRO A 92 1.04 4.42 10.08
N PHE A 93 1.99 4.78 10.96
CA PHE A 93 3.36 5.05 10.55
C PHE A 93 4.05 3.78 10.04
N ALA A 94 3.81 2.63 10.68
CA ALA A 94 4.40 1.36 10.25
C ALA A 94 3.74 0.83 8.97
N GLN A 95 2.44 1.10 8.80
CA GLN A 95 1.72 0.77 7.58
C GLN A 95 2.33 1.44 6.35
N ARG A 96 2.90 2.67 6.45
CA ARG A 96 3.65 3.29 5.35
C ARG A 96 4.76 2.37 4.81
N ALA A 97 5.65 1.92 5.68
CA ALA A 97 6.76 1.03 5.31
C ALA A 97 6.27 -0.35 4.83
N TRP A 98 5.19 -0.86 5.41
CA TRP A 98 4.58 -2.11 4.97
C TRP A 98 4.01 -2.01 3.54
N ILE A 99 3.28 -0.93 3.22
CA ILE A 99 2.78 -0.69 1.86
C ILE A 99 3.94 -0.59 0.87
N THR A 100 4.98 0.19 1.18
CA THR A 100 6.17 0.31 0.32
C THR A 100 6.83 -1.05 0.07
N ARG A 101 7.00 -1.85 1.13
CA ARG A 101 7.53 -3.22 1.02
C ARG A 101 6.69 -4.08 0.08
N ASN A 102 5.37 -4.08 0.26
CA ASN A 102 4.48 -4.92 -0.54
C ASN A 102 4.45 -4.46 -2.00
N TYR A 103 4.36 -3.15 -2.25
CA TYR A 103 4.29 -2.60 -3.61
C TYR A 103 5.57 -2.86 -4.41
N LYS A 104 6.73 -2.81 -3.74
CA LYS A 104 8.01 -3.12 -4.37
C LYS A 104 8.27 -4.63 -4.53
N GLY A 105 7.37 -5.51 -4.10
CA GLY A 105 7.54 -6.96 -4.21
C GLY A 105 8.60 -7.51 -3.25
N LEU A 106 8.81 -6.86 -2.11
CA LEU A 106 9.91 -7.16 -1.17
C LEU A 106 9.49 -8.13 -0.05
N GLN A 107 8.38 -8.85 -0.20
CA GLN A 107 7.85 -9.72 0.84
C GLN A 107 8.84 -10.82 1.27
N ASN A 108 9.61 -11.34 0.33
CA ASN A 108 10.62 -12.38 0.57
C ASN A 108 12.00 -11.81 0.93
N LYS A 109 12.16 -10.48 0.94
CA LYS A 109 13.43 -9.78 1.20
C LYS A 109 13.44 -9.04 2.52
N ILE A 110 12.27 -8.58 2.95
CA ILE A 110 12.07 -7.87 4.21
C ILE A 110 11.11 -8.72 5.03
N GLU A 111 11.59 -9.32 6.11
CA GLU A 111 10.74 -10.05 7.05
C GLU A 111 9.90 -9.05 7.87
N LEU A 112 8.62 -9.34 8.10
CA LEU A 112 7.82 -8.54 9.04
C LEU A 112 7.99 -9.09 10.45
N VAL A 113 8.33 -8.22 11.38
CA VAL A 113 8.36 -8.54 12.81
C VAL A 113 7.31 -7.70 13.52
N PRO A 114 6.06 -8.18 13.61
CA PRO A 114 5.01 -7.45 14.27
C PRO A 114 5.18 -7.52 15.79
N ILE A 115 4.98 -6.39 16.47
CA ILE A 115 5.18 -6.19 17.90
C ILE A 115 3.86 -5.70 18.51
N ASP A 116 3.40 -6.35 19.58
CA ASP A 116 2.32 -5.81 20.40
C ASP A 116 2.85 -4.60 21.19
N LEU A 117 2.39 -3.40 20.82
CA LEU A 117 2.84 -2.17 21.49
C LEU A 117 2.32 -2.01 22.91
N LYS A 118 1.22 -2.70 23.28
CA LYS A 118 0.64 -2.68 24.63
C LYS A 118 1.35 -3.65 25.57
N ASN A 119 1.79 -4.80 25.06
CA ASN A 119 2.51 -5.82 25.80
C ASN A 119 3.88 -6.11 25.16
N ARG A 120 4.72 -5.09 25.01
CA ARG A 120 5.92 -5.15 24.19
C ARG A 120 7.06 -5.96 24.84
N PRO A 121 7.83 -6.74 24.05
CA PRO A 121 9.09 -7.32 24.52
C PRO A 121 10.13 -6.26 24.93
N ALA A 122 10.69 -6.41 26.13
CA ALA A 122 11.75 -5.53 26.64
C ALA A 122 12.99 -5.51 25.72
N TRP A 123 13.31 -6.66 25.12
CA TRP A 123 14.44 -6.80 24.21
C TRP A 123 14.35 -5.90 22.98
N TYR A 124 13.14 -5.46 22.57
CA TYR A 124 13.04 -4.56 21.42
C TYR A 124 13.74 -3.23 21.69
N LYS A 125 13.50 -2.63 22.87
CA LYS A 125 14.19 -1.39 23.26
C LYS A 125 15.67 -1.63 23.51
N GLU A 126 15.99 -2.73 24.19
CA GLU A 126 17.34 -2.99 24.71
C GLU A 126 18.31 -3.46 23.63
N LYS A 127 17.84 -4.22 22.64
CA LYS A 127 18.69 -4.92 21.67
C LYS A 127 18.47 -4.50 20.22
N VAL A 128 17.28 -4.02 19.87
CA VAL A 128 16.93 -3.66 18.48
C VAL A 128 16.94 -2.15 18.27
N TYR A 129 16.01 -1.43 18.91
CA TYR A 129 15.78 -0.02 18.64
C TYR A 129 15.52 0.78 19.93
N THR A 130 16.55 1.51 20.37
CA THR A 130 16.57 2.26 21.64
C THR A 130 15.49 3.34 21.74
N ALA A 131 15.09 3.94 20.62
CA ALA A 131 13.99 4.90 20.58
C ALA A 131 12.63 4.27 20.93
N ASN A 132 12.54 2.94 20.93
CA ASN A 132 11.38 2.17 21.37
C ASN A 132 10.08 2.62 20.67
N LYS A 133 10.13 2.75 19.34
CA LYS A 133 8.99 3.09 18.47
C LYS A 133 8.96 2.14 17.28
N VAL A 134 7.82 2.08 16.58
CA VAL A 134 7.69 1.41 15.27
C VAL A 134 7.18 2.44 14.24
N PRO A 135 7.53 2.31 12.94
CA PRO A 135 8.37 1.26 12.36
C PRO A 135 9.86 1.42 12.67
N ALA A 136 10.59 0.31 12.57
CA ALA A 136 12.05 0.30 12.49
C ALA A 136 12.49 -0.75 11.47
N LEU A 137 13.48 -0.42 10.63
CA LEU A 137 14.06 -1.33 9.64
C LEU A 137 15.48 -1.71 10.07
N GLU A 138 15.71 -3.00 10.32
CA GLU A 138 17.03 -3.59 10.42
C GLU A 138 17.53 -3.92 9.01
N HIS A 139 18.65 -3.31 8.60
CA HIS A 139 19.30 -3.57 7.33
C HIS A 139 20.77 -3.16 7.39
N ASN A 140 21.68 -3.95 6.80
CA ASN A 140 23.12 -3.63 6.70
C ASN A 140 23.76 -3.23 8.04
N ASN A 141 23.52 -4.02 9.10
CA ASN A 141 24.05 -3.82 10.45
C ASN A 141 23.65 -2.47 11.09
N ARG A 142 22.48 -1.95 10.70
CA ARG A 142 21.91 -0.71 11.24
C ARG A 142 20.42 -0.87 11.42
N VAL A 143 19.87 -0.08 12.35
CA VAL A 143 18.43 0.06 12.53
C VAL A 143 18.04 1.49 12.21
N ILE A 144 17.10 1.64 11.28
CA ILE A 144 16.62 2.93 10.77
C ILE A 144 15.18 3.12 11.27
N GLY A 145 14.90 4.27 11.87
CA GLY A 145 13.54 4.67 12.27
C GLY A 145 12.98 5.74 11.34
N GLU A 146 11.91 6.40 11.81
CA GLU A 146 11.18 7.47 11.09
C GLU A 146 10.52 7.01 9.78
N SER A 147 9.19 6.91 9.80
CA SER A 147 8.44 6.25 8.72
C SER A 147 8.64 6.88 7.32
N LEU A 148 8.81 8.20 7.23
CA LEU A 148 9.01 8.89 5.95
C LEU A 148 10.42 8.64 5.40
N ASP A 149 11.41 8.60 6.28
CA ASP A 149 12.79 8.24 5.90
C ASP A 149 12.87 6.78 5.48
N LEU A 150 12.13 5.89 6.17
CA LEU A 150 12.08 4.48 5.83
C LEU A 150 11.48 4.20 4.45
N ILE A 151 10.37 4.84 4.08
CA ILE A 151 9.79 4.61 2.74
C ILE A 151 10.73 5.11 1.63
N LYS A 152 11.43 6.24 1.85
CA LYS A 152 12.47 6.74 0.94
C LYS A 152 13.67 5.79 0.87
N TYR A 153 14.13 5.30 2.03
CA TYR A 153 15.24 4.36 2.11
C TYR A 153 14.93 3.04 1.38
N ILE A 154 13.74 2.48 1.60
CA ILE A 154 13.30 1.24 0.94
C ILE A 154 13.21 1.47 -0.57
N ASP A 155 12.65 2.60 -1.01
CA ASP A 155 12.51 2.91 -2.44
C ASP A 155 13.87 3.01 -3.16
N THR A 156 14.86 3.61 -2.49
CA THR A 156 16.19 3.89 -3.06
C THR A 156 17.17 2.72 -2.95
N ASN A 157 17.05 1.85 -1.94
CA ASN A 157 18.04 0.81 -1.63
C ASN A 157 17.60 -0.61 -2.01
N PHE A 158 16.34 -0.80 -2.41
CA PHE A 158 15.82 -2.11 -2.81
C PHE A 158 15.25 -2.07 -4.23
N GLN A 159 15.32 -3.20 -4.92
CA GLN A 159 14.72 -3.38 -6.24
C GLN A 159 13.19 -3.28 -6.20
N GLY A 160 12.58 -3.18 -7.39
CA GLY A 160 11.14 -3.07 -7.57
C GLY A 160 10.76 -1.77 -8.28
N PRO A 161 9.46 -1.56 -8.58
CA PRO A 161 8.96 -0.31 -9.15
C PRO A 161 9.39 0.91 -8.31
N SER A 162 9.78 2.00 -8.98
CA SER A 162 10.10 3.27 -8.32
C SER A 162 8.82 3.93 -7.81
N LEU A 163 8.86 4.47 -6.59
CA LEU A 163 7.79 5.29 -6.01
C LEU A 163 8.16 6.77 -5.95
N THR A 164 9.37 7.11 -6.40
CA THR A 164 9.85 8.47 -6.53
C THR A 164 9.44 9.05 -7.89
N PRO A 165 8.86 10.26 -7.95
CA PRO A 165 8.41 10.86 -9.20
C PRO A 165 9.58 11.27 -10.11
N GLU A 166 9.31 11.34 -11.41
CA GLU A 166 10.21 11.96 -12.39
C GLU A 166 9.80 13.42 -12.66
N GLY A 167 10.80 14.30 -12.81
CA GLY A 167 10.59 15.72 -13.12
C GLY A 167 10.61 16.65 -11.91
N LEU A 168 11.20 17.84 -12.10
CA LEU A 168 11.45 18.81 -11.03
C LEU A 168 10.18 19.29 -10.32
N GLU A 169 9.10 19.51 -11.07
CA GLU A 169 7.85 20.06 -10.53
C GLU A 169 7.13 19.05 -9.62
N LYS A 170 7.07 17.78 -10.05
CA LYS A 170 6.53 16.68 -9.24
C LYS A 170 7.40 16.40 -8.02
N GLN A 171 8.73 16.51 -8.16
CA GLN A 171 9.64 16.35 -7.03
C GLN A 171 9.46 17.46 -5.99
N ALA A 172 9.32 18.72 -6.42
CA ALA A 172 9.06 19.84 -5.51
C ALA A 172 7.74 19.65 -4.74
N LEU A 173 6.66 19.25 -5.43
CA LEU A 173 5.39 18.96 -4.77
C LEU A 173 5.48 17.74 -3.83
N ALA A 174 6.26 16.72 -4.20
CA ALA A 174 6.49 15.57 -3.32
C ALA A 174 7.16 15.99 -2.01
N ASP A 175 8.21 16.82 -2.09
CA ASP A 175 8.93 17.29 -0.91
C ASP A 175 8.05 18.19 -0.01
N GLU A 176 7.23 19.06 -0.62
CA GLU A 176 6.23 19.86 0.09
C GLU A 176 5.23 18.95 0.84
N LEU A 177 4.59 18.02 0.12
CA LEU A 177 3.55 17.16 0.68
C LEU A 177 4.09 16.18 1.74
N LEU A 178 5.29 15.64 1.56
CA LEU A 178 5.92 14.80 2.57
C LEU A 178 6.26 15.60 3.83
N SER A 179 6.71 16.85 3.69
CA SER A 179 6.95 17.75 4.82
C SER A 179 5.66 18.14 5.54
N TYR A 180 4.54 18.24 4.82
CA TYR A 180 3.24 18.58 5.39
C TYR A 180 2.54 17.40 6.10
N ALA A 181 2.94 16.15 5.87
CA ALA A 181 2.20 14.96 6.32
C ALA A 181 1.94 14.90 7.84
N ASP A 182 2.89 15.39 8.65
CA ASP A 182 2.71 15.48 10.10
C ASP A 182 1.78 16.62 10.51
N SER A 183 1.81 17.75 9.80
CA SER A 183 0.91 18.88 10.01
C SER A 183 -0.53 18.52 9.66
N PHE A 184 -0.75 17.82 8.53
CA PHE A 184 -2.05 17.23 8.19
C PHE A 184 -2.60 16.38 9.35
N SER A 185 -1.78 15.44 9.84
CA SER A 185 -2.18 14.53 10.90
C SER A 185 -2.43 15.24 12.23
N LYS A 186 -1.70 16.33 12.53
CA LYS A 186 -1.92 17.16 13.72
C LYS A 186 -3.21 17.95 13.62
N ALA A 187 -3.48 18.57 12.48
CA ALA A 187 -4.71 19.33 12.23
C ALA A 187 -5.95 18.45 12.44
N VAL A 188 -6.01 17.28 11.81
CA VAL A 188 -7.16 16.38 11.96
C VAL A 188 -7.35 15.91 13.41
N ARG A 189 -6.26 15.64 14.14
CA ARG A 189 -6.34 15.30 15.58
C ARG A 189 -6.83 16.49 16.42
N SER A 190 -6.41 17.72 16.10
CA SER A 190 -6.86 18.93 16.78
C SER A 190 -8.38 19.08 16.71
N THR A 191 -8.99 18.80 15.54
CA THR A 191 -10.45 18.75 15.42
C THR A 191 -11.09 17.61 16.22
N LEU A 192 -10.53 16.39 16.16
CA LEU A 192 -11.06 15.25 16.91
C LEU A 192 -11.02 15.44 18.43
N ASN A 193 -10.02 16.17 18.93
CA ASN A 193 -9.87 16.51 20.33
C ASN A 193 -10.72 17.72 20.76
N GLY A 194 -11.33 18.43 19.82
CA GLY A 194 -12.07 19.67 20.08
C GLY A 194 -11.19 20.91 20.32
N ASP A 195 -9.89 20.83 20.03
CA ASP A 195 -8.94 21.94 20.19
C ASP A 195 -9.12 23.00 19.07
N ASP A 196 -9.38 22.55 17.84
CA ASP A 196 -9.70 23.41 16.70
C ASP A 196 -10.67 22.71 15.75
N ASN A 197 -11.94 23.14 15.78
CA ASN A 197 -13.04 22.53 15.03
C ASN A 197 -12.93 22.66 13.50
N ASN A 198 -12.11 23.58 12.97
CA ASN A 198 -12.04 23.86 11.52
C ASN A 198 -10.74 23.33 10.87
N SER A 199 -9.77 22.92 11.68
CA SER A 199 -8.45 22.50 11.18
C SER A 199 -8.51 21.24 10.29
N ALA A 200 -9.40 20.27 10.56
CA ALA A 200 -9.57 19.11 9.70
C ALA A 200 -10.10 19.48 8.31
N GLU A 201 -11.15 20.31 8.21
CA GLU A 201 -11.70 20.76 6.92
C GLU A 201 -10.64 21.47 6.09
N THR A 202 -9.89 22.39 6.72
CA THR A 202 -8.79 23.12 6.06
C THR A 202 -7.69 22.17 5.56
N ALA A 203 -7.34 21.16 6.37
CA ALA A 203 -6.34 20.18 6.00
C ALA A 203 -6.80 19.30 4.82
N PHE A 204 -8.08 18.88 4.80
CA PHE A 204 -8.62 18.12 3.68
C PHE A 204 -8.83 18.96 2.41
N ASP A 205 -9.13 20.26 2.53
CA ASP A 205 -9.16 21.19 1.39
C ASP A 205 -7.79 21.35 0.74
N TYR A 206 -6.73 21.42 1.55
CA TYR A 206 -5.36 21.42 1.03
C TYR A 206 -5.04 20.10 0.29
N ILE A 207 -5.46 18.95 0.83
CA ILE A 207 -5.30 17.66 0.15
C ILE A 207 -6.06 17.61 -1.19
N GLU A 208 -7.31 18.09 -1.22
CA GLU A 208 -8.09 18.21 -2.45
C GLU A 208 -7.38 19.09 -3.49
N GLN A 209 -6.86 20.25 -3.07
CA GLN A 209 -6.11 21.14 -3.93
C GLN A 209 -4.82 20.49 -4.44
N ALA A 210 -4.10 19.76 -3.61
CA ALA A 210 -2.90 19.03 -4.00
C ALA A 210 -3.19 17.94 -5.04
N LEU A 211 -4.25 17.16 -4.85
CA LEU A 211 -4.70 16.13 -5.81
C LEU A 211 -5.14 16.73 -7.16
N SER A 212 -5.57 17.99 -7.18
CA SER A 212 -5.96 18.68 -8.42
C SER A 212 -4.78 19.17 -9.28
N LYS A 213 -3.54 19.14 -8.77
CA LYS A 213 -2.38 19.75 -9.43
C LYS A 213 -1.97 19.06 -10.73
N PHE A 214 -2.08 17.74 -10.79
CA PHE A 214 -1.70 16.95 -11.95
C PHE A 214 -2.89 16.12 -12.42
N ASN A 215 -3.30 16.29 -13.68
CA ASN A 215 -4.55 15.74 -14.22
C ASN A 215 -4.35 14.46 -15.06
N GLU A 216 -3.11 13.97 -15.18
CA GLU A 216 -2.79 12.77 -15.96
C GLU A 216 -3.05 11.47 -15.21
N GLY A 217 -3.44 11.54 -13.93
CA GLY A 217 -3.79 10.39 -13.13
C GLY A 217 -4.38 10.75 -11.77
N PRO A 218 -4.87 9.76 -11.02
CA PRO A 218 -5.68 9.98 -9.82
C PRO A 218 -4.88 10.18 -8.53
N PHE A 219 -3.55 10.09 -8.60
CA PHE A 219 -2.63 10.18 -7.47
C PHE A 219 -2.02 11.57 -7.36
N PHE A 220 -1.44 11.91 -6.20
CA PHE A 220 -0.87 13.25 -5.94
C PHE A 220 0.10 13.73 -7.02
N LEU A 221 0.83 12.81 -7.66
CA LEU A 221 1.84 13.08 -8.68
C LEU A 221 1.51 12.41 -10.03
N SER A 222 0.21 12.28 -10.33
CA SER A 222 -0.41 11.49 -11.40
C SER A 222 -0.30 9.97 -11.22
N GLN A 223 0.90 9.44 -10.95
CA GLN A 223 1.16 8.02 -10.70
C GLN A 223 1.34 7.75 -9.20
N PHE A 224 1.09 6.50 -8.79
CA PHE A 224 1.24 6.08 -7.40
C PHE A 224 2.68 6.29 -6.92
N SER A 225 2.83 6.93 -5.75
CA SER A 225 4.12 7.43 -5.27
C SER A 225 4.28 7.31 -3.75
N LEU A 226 5.46 7.68 -3.25
CA LEU A 226 5.72 7.79 -1.81
C LEU A 226 4.77 8.77 -1.10
N VAL A 227 4.24 9.77 -1.80
CA VAL A 227 3.27 10.71 -1.23
C VAL A 227 1.97 9.98 -0.91
N ASP A 228 1.44 9.19 -1.84
CA ASP A 228 0.21 8.42 -1.62
C ASP A 228 0.38 7.44 -0.45
N VAL A 229 1.53 6.76 -0.38
CA VAL A 229 1.91 5.88 0.74
C VAL A 229 1.95 6.64 2.07
N ALA A 230 2.46 7.87 2.09
CA ALA A 230 2.56 8.67 3.31
C ALA A 230 1.19 9.06 3.87
N TYR A 231 0.22 9.32 3.01
CA TYR A 231 -1.10 9.82 3.41
C TYR A 231 -2.14 8.72 3.64
N VAL A 232 -2.12 7.61 2.88
CA VAL A 232 -3.20 6.61 2.94
C VAL A 232 -3.47 6.00 4.32
N PRO A 233 -2.47 5.67 5.16
CA PRO A 233 -2.77 5.11 6.48
C PRO A 233 -3.53 6.10 7.37
N PHE A 234 -3.32 7.40 7.16
CA PHE A 234 -3.94 8.46 7.95
C PHE A 234 -5.33 8.78 7.41
N ILE A 235 -5.47 8.98 6.10
CA ILE A 235 -6.76 9.23 5.47
C ILE A 235 -7.72 8.06 5.69
N GLU A 236 -7.25 6.80 5.59
CA GLU A 236 -8.03 5.59 5.90
C GLU A 236 -8.70 5.69 7.28
N ARG A 237 -7.94 6.08 8.31
CA ARG A 237 -8.42 6.15 9.70
C ARG A 237 -9.27 7.38 9.95
N PHE A 238 -8.82 8.53 9.45
CA PHE A 238 -9.49 9.81 9.67
C PHE A 238 -10.85 9.89 8.97
N HIS A 239 -10.96 9.37 7.74
CA HIS A 239 -12.23 9.27 7.03
C HIS A 239 -13.26 8.48 7.85
N LEU A 240 -12.86 7.34 8.45
CA LEU A 240 -13.75 6.52 9.26
C LEU A 240 -14.15 7.20 10.57
N ILE A 241 -13.19 7.71 11.33
CA ILE A 241 -13.48 8.24 12.67
C ILE A 241 -14.23 9.58 12.61
N LEU A 242 -13.89 10.50 11.69
CA LEU A 242 -14.59 11.77 11.54
C LEU A 242 -16.05 11.55 11.14
N LYS A 243 -16.30 10.58 10.25
CA LYS A 243 -17.65 10.20 9.87
C LYS A 243 -18.44 9.61 11.04
N ASP A 244 -17.83 8.74 11.84
CA ASP A 244 -18.50 8.13 12.98
C ASP A 244 -18.80 9.14 14.11
N VAL A 245 -17.78 9.87 14.58
CA VAL A 245 -17.89 10.67 15.81
C VAL A 245 -18.36 12.11 15.57
N MET A 246 -18.18 12.65 14.36
CA MET A 246 -18.54 14.03 14.02
C MET A 246 -19.55 14.13 12.87
N ASN A 247 -20.00 13.01 12.29
CA ASN A 247 -20.85 12.99 11.08
C ASN A 247 -20.26 13.82 9.91
N MET A 248 -18.93 13.92 9.85
CA MET A 248 -18.21 14.69 8.84
C MET A 248 -17.73 13.75 7.72
N ASP A 249 -18.29 13.91 6.52
CA ASP A 249 -17.83 13.20 5.33
C ASP A 249 -16.75 14.02 4.62
N VAL A 250 -15.48 13.63 4.81
CA VAL A 250 -14.32 14.28 4.19
C VAL A 250 -14.37 14.31 2.67
N THR A 251 -15.17 13.45 2.02
CA THR A 251 -15.28 13.41 0.56
C THR A 251 -16.33 14.38 0.00
N SER A 252 -17.21 14.93 0.86
CA SER A 252 -18.21 15.91 0.44
C SER A 252 -17.51 17.19 -0.05
N GLY A 253 -17.80 17.60 -1.28
CA GLY A 253 -17.13 18.75 -1.91
C GLY A 253 -15.68 18.50 -2.35
N ARG A 254 -15.14 17.27 -2.20
CA ARG A 254 -13.76 16.91 -2.52
C ARG A 254 -13.68 15.75 -3.51
N PRO A 255 -14.04 15.98 -4.79
CA PRO A 255 -14.14 14.92 -5.79
C PRO A 255 -12.79 14.27 -6.12
N ASN A 256 -11.67 14.99 -6.07
CA ASN A 256 -10.36 14.40 -6.32
C ASN A 256 -9.95 13.48 -5.17
N LEU A 257 -10.22 13.86 -3.92
CA LEU A 257 -10.04 12.98 -2.76
C LEU A 257 -10.91 11.73 -2.86
N ALA A 258 -12.19 11.86 -3.25
CA ALA A 258 -13.08 10.73 -3.43
C ALA A 258 -12.54 9.74 -4.49
N LEU A 259 -12.08 10.26 -5.63
CA LEU A 259 -11.44 9.46 -6.69
C LEU A 259 -10.16 8.80 -6.18
N TRP A 260 -9.30 9.55 -5.48
CA TRP A 260 -8.06 9.04 -4.91
C TRP A 260 -8.31 7.86 -3.95
N ILE A 261 -9.30 7.97 -3.05
CA ILE A 261 -9.68 6.87 -2.15
C ILE A 261 -10.13 5.64 -2.95
N GLN A 262 -10.92 5.83 -4.01
CA GLN A 262 -11.36 4.74 -4.88
C GLN A 262 -10.18 4.03 -5.54
N GLU A 263 -9.23 4.77 -6.10
CA GLU A 263 -8.08 4.20 -6.79
C GLU A 263 -7.07 3.55 -5.83
N MET A 264 -6.87 4.14 -4.64
CA MET A 264 -6.08 3.52 -3.57
C MET A 264 -6.63 2.14 -3.20
N ASN A 265 -7.96 1.98 -3.11
CA ASN A 265 -8.59 0.70 -2.79
C ASN A 265 -8.44 -0.39 -3.87
N LYS A 266 -7.85 -0.06 -5.03
CA LYS A 266 -7.51 -1.04 -6.06
C LYS A 266 -6.05 -1.52 -5.97
N ILE A 267 -5.23 -0.90 -5.12
CA ILE A 267 -3.82 -1.26 -4.94
C ILE A 267 -3.74 -2.41 -3.93
N GLU A 268 -3.49 -3.63 -4.42
CA GLU A 268 -3.38 -4.84 -3.62
C GLU A 268 -2.37 -4.70 -2.47
N ALA A 269 -1.19 -4.15 -2.79
CA ALA A 269 -0.13 -3.88 -1.82
C ALA A 269 -0.56 -2.98 -0.64
N TYR A 270 -1.58 -2.13 -0.83
CA TYR A 270 -2.19 -1.37 0.24
C TYR A 270 -3.30 -2.16 0.94
N THR A 271 -4.21 -2.77 0.17
CA THR A 271 -5.38 -3.45 0.75
C THR A 271 -5.00 -4.60 1.68
N GLU A 272 -3.89 -5.30 1.42
CA GLU A 272 -3.35 -6.34 2.30
C GLU A 272 -2.91 -5.82 3.68
N THR A 273 -2.61 -4.53 3.80
CA THR A 273 -2.13 -3.90 5.05
C THR A 273 -3.25 -3.38 5.93
N ARG A 274 -4.47 -3.30 5.38
CA ARG A 274 -5.63 -2.71 6.04
C ARG A 274 -6.03 -3.49 7.27
N GLN A 275 -6.56 -2.77 8.25
CA GLN A 275 -7.18 -3.39 9.41
C GLN A 275 -8.69 -3.46 9.20
N ASP A 276 -9.36 -4.22 10.05
CA ASP A 276 -10.82 -4.21 10.06
C ASP A 276 -11.32 -2.78 10.38
N PRO A 277 -12.22 -2.20 9.55
CA PRO A 277 -12.70 -0.84 9.75
C PRO A 277 -13.39 -0.61 11.11
N GLN A 278 -14.13 -1.61 11.62
CA GLN A 278 -14.80 -1.50 12.92
C GLN A 278 -13.78 -1.49 14.05
N GLU A 279 -12.78 -2.38 13.99
CA GLU A 279 -11.68 -2.39 14.96
C GLU A 279 -10.88 -1.08 14.99
N LEU A 280 -10.66 -0.45 13.83
CA LEU A 280 -10.00 0.86 13.74
C LEU A 280 -10.80 1.95 14.44
N VAL A 281 -12.10 2.03 14.16
CA VAL A 281 -13.00 3.00 14.78
C VAL A 281 -13.03 2.82 16.30
N GLU A 282 -13.24 1.60 16.78
CA GLU A 282 -13.30 1.30 18.22
C GLU A 282 -11.97 1.64 18.94
N ARG A 283 -10.84 1.39 18.27
CA ARG A 283 -9.52 1.77 18.80
C ARG A 283 -9.35 3.28 18.90
N TYR A 284 -9.84 4.03 17.93
CA TYR A 284 -9.75 5.50 17.92
C TYR A 284 -10.70 6.14 18.92
N LYS A 285 -11.94 5.64 19.06
CA LYS A 285 -12.87 6.09 20.11
C LYS A 285 -12.25 5.99 21.50
N LYS A 286 -11.61 4.85 21.82
CA LYS A 286 -10.89 4.66 23.08
C LYS A 286 -9.72 5.64 23.30
N ARG A 287 -9.16 6.23 22.24
CA ARG A 287 -8.07 7.21 22.33
C ARG A 287 -8.57 8.66 22.43
N VAL A 288 -9.69 8.97 21.77
CA VAL A 288 -10.31 10.31 21.84
C VAL A 288 -11.03 10.51 23.18
N GLN A 289 -11.52 9.43 23.79
CA GLN A 289 -12.21 9.44 25.08
C GLN A 289 -11.29 9.29 26.31
N ALA A 290 -10.00 9.01 26.10
CA ALA A 290 -9.01 8.79 27.16
C ALA A 290 -8.18 10.05 27.41
#